data_AF-A0A969CEF0-F1
#
_entry.id   AF-A0A969CEF0-F1
#
_cell.length_a   1.000
_cell.length_b   1.000
_cell.length_c   1.000
_cell.angle_alpha   90.00
_cell.angle_beta   90.00
_cell.angle_gamma   90.00
#
_symmetry.space_group_name_H-M   'P 1'
#
loop_
_entity.id
_entity.type
_entity.pdbx_description
1 polymer ?
#
loop_
_entity_poly.entity_id
_entity_poly.type
_entity_poly.pdbx_seq_one_letter_code
_entity_poly.pdbx_strand_id
1 'polypeptide(L)' 'MTLSSIGALFCAMTVLAAIPSISVLAVSTRSAAFGFIHGVFTTLGIVVGDIIFILIAILGLSLLAQKMGSLFFAIKYL' A
#
# COMPACT_ATOMS: atom_id res chain seq x y z
N MET A 1 2.35 4.16 26.22
CA MET A 1 3.03 5.05 25.26
C MET A 1 3.88 6.02 26.05
N THR A 2 5.21 5.95 25.97
CA THR A 2 6.09 6.91 26.66
C THR A 2 6.22 8.19 25.83
N LEU A 3 6.59 9.32 26.44
CA LEU A 3 6.79 10.59 25.72
C LEU A 3 7.85 10.45 24.61
N SER A 4 8.85 9.60 24.84
CA SER A 4 9.86 9.22 23.85
C SER A 4 9.23 8.51 22.63
N SER A 5 8.31 7.56 22.84
CA SER A 5 7.61 6.89 21.72
C SER A 5 6.75 7.87 20.91
N ILE A 6 6.11 8.84 21.57
CA ILE A 6 5.28 9.86 20.90
C ILE A 6 6.17 10.75 20.01
N GLY A 7 7.30 11.24 20.53
CA GLY A 7 8.24 12.04 19.75
C GLY A 7 8.86 11.26 18.58
N ALA A 8 9.21 10.00 18.80
CA ALA A 8 9.75 9.14 17.76
C ALA A 8 8.73 8.88 16.63
N LEU A 9 7.48 8.56 16.98
CA LEU A 9 6.40 8.37 16.01
C LEU A 9 6.10 9.66 15.24
N PHE A 10 6.05 10.79 15.93
CA PHE A 10 5.82 12.09 15.28
C PHE A 10 6.88 12.39 14.23
N CYS A 11 8.17 12.26 14.59
CA CYS A 11 9.26 12.47 13.64
C CYS A 11 9.23 11.46 12.48
N ALA A 12 9.00 10.18 12.77
CA ALA A 12 8.92 9.14 11.74
C ALA A 12 7.78 9.40 10.74
N MET A 13 6.59 9.75 11.23
CA MET A 13 5.44 10.09 10.38
C MET A 13 5.68 11.39 9.58
N THR A 14 6.36 12.38 10.17
CA THR A 14 6.71 13.63 9.48
C THR A 14 7.66 13.38 8.31
N VAL A 15 8.70 12.57 8.52
CA VAL A 15 9.64 12.18 7.46
C VAL A 15 8.91 11.40 6.37
N LEU A 16 8.06 10.44 6.75
CA LEU A 16 7.29 9.64 5.80
C LEU A 16 6.33 10.50 4.97
N ALA A 17 5.71 11.52 5.57
CA ALA A 17 4.82 12.44 4.88
C ALA A 17 5.55 13.40 3.93
N ALA A 18 6.80 13.75 4.23
CA ALA A 18 7.61 14.65 3.39
C ALA A 18 8.13 13.98 2.12
N ILE A 19 8.29 12.65 2.12
CA ILE A 19 8.80 11.92 0.96
C ILE A 19 7.65 11.70 -0.03
N PRO A 20 7.67 12.34 -1.21
CA PRO A 20 6.67 12.06 -2.22
C PRO A 20 6.81 10.58 -2.62
N SER A 21 5.72 9.83 -2.53
CA SER A 21 5.73 8.43 -2.93
C SER A 21 5.98 8.31 -4.43
N ILE A 22 6.49 7.15 -4.85
CA ILE A 22 6.80 6.87 -6.27
C ILE A 22 5.55 7.02 -7.15
N SER A 23 4.38 6.66 -6.62
CA SER A 23 3.07 6.86 -7.26
C SER A 23 2.77 8.35 -7.51
N VAL A 24 2.98 9.21 -6.50
CA VAL A 24 2.76 10.66 -6.63
C VAL A 24 3.74 11.29 -7.62
N LEU A 25 5.00 10.85 -7.64
CA LEU A 25 5.98 11.30 -8.64
C LEU A 25 5.61 10.85 -10.05
N ALA A 26 5.16 9.61 -10.24
CA ALA A 26 4.74 9.10 -11.54
C ALA A 26 3.54 9.87 -12.09
N VAL A 27 2.51 10.11 -11.27
CA VAL A 27 1.31 10.85 -11.69
C VAL A 27 1.63 12.32 -11.96
N SER A 28 2.42 12.98 -11.10
CA SER A 28 2.76 14.40 -11.27
C SER A 28 3.64 14.64 -12.51
N THR A 29 4.65 13.79 -12.74
CA THR A 29 5.49 13.88 -13.95
C THR A 29 4.71 13.59 -15.22
N ARG A 30 3.82 12.59 -15.23
CA ARG A 30 2.97 12.30 -16.39
C ARG A 30 1.97 13.43 -16.67
N SER A 31 1.39 14.01 -15.61
CA SER A 31 0.47 15.14 -15.72
C SER A 31 1.18 16.39 -16.23
N ALA A 32 2.41 16.65 -15.78
CA ALA A 32 3.20 17.79 -16.22
C ALA A 32 3.68 17.63 -17.67
N ALA A 33 4.04 16.42 -18.10
CA ALA A 33 4.58 16.17 -19.44
C ALA A 33 3.50 16.04 -20.53
N PHE A 34 2.35 15.44 -20.22
CA PHE A 34 1.32 15.12 -21.23
C PHE A 34 -0.06 15.74 -20.92
N GLY A 35 -0.21 16.41 -19.78
CA GLY A 35 -1.47 17.05 -19.37
C GLY A 35 -2.29 16.23 -18.38
N PHE A 36 -3.33 16.85 -17.82
CA PHE A 36 -4.14 16.31 -16.72
C PHE A 36 -4.77 14.94 -17.03
N ILE A 37 -5.25 14.73 -18.26
CA ILE A 37 -5.92 13.49 -18.68
C ILE A 37 -4.98 12.29 -18.55
N HIS A 38 -3.71 12.44 -18.93
CA HIS A 38 -2.71 11.38 -18.79
C HIS A 38 -2.36 11.10 -17.32
N GLY A 39 -2.42 12.11 -16.47
CA GLY A 39 -2.36 11.95 -15.01
C GLY A 39 -3.48 11.05 -14.49
N VAL A 40 -4.72 11.33 -14.89
CA VAL A 40 -5.90 10.56 -14.48
C VAL A 40 -5.78 9.09 -14.92
N PHE A 41 -5.39 8.83 -16.17
CA PHE A 41 -5.17 7.45 -16.64
C PHE A 41 -4.04 6.74 -15.88
N THR A 42 -2.98 7.46 -15.50
CA THR A 42 -1.88 6.90 -14.70
C THR A 42 -2.38 6.50 -13.32
N THR A 43 -3.14 7.37 -12.65
CA THR A 43 -3.75 7.06 -11.34
C THR A 43 -4.72 5.89 -11.44
N LEU A 44 -5.56 5.84 -12.47
CA LEU A 44 -6.48 4.72 -12.68
C LEU A 44 -5.71 3.39 -12.87
N GLY A 45 -4.62 3.39 -13.62
CA GLY A 45 -3.76 2.22 -13.78
C GLY A 45 -3.17 1.73 -12.45
N ILE A 46 -2.72 2.66 -11.59
CA ILE A 46 -2.20 2.33 -10.26
C ILE A 46 -3.29 1.70 -9.39
N VAL A 47 -4.48 2.31 -9.32
CA VAL A 47 -5.61 1.78 -8.53
C VAL A 47 -6.03 0.39 -9.02
N VAL A 48 -6.09 0.17 -10.34
CA VAL A 48 -6.40 -1.15 -10.90
C VAL A 48 -5.32 -2.17 -10.51
N GLY A 49 -4.04 -1.79 -10.57
CA GLY A 49 -2.93 -2.62 -10.11
C GLY A 49 -3.06 -3.02 -8.64
N ASP A 50 -3.37 -2.05 -7.77
CA ASP A 50 -3.55 -2.29 -6.34
C ASP A 50 -4.73 -3.24 -6.06
N ILE A 51 -5.86 -3.05 -6.76
CA ILE A 51 -7.03 -3.94 -6.64
C ILE A 51 -6.68 -5.36 -7.06
N ILE A 52 -6.00 -5.54 -8.20
CA ILE A 52 -5.59 -6.87 -8.68
C ILE A 52 -4.62 -7.52 -7.70
N PHE A 53 -3.65 -6.76 -7.19
CA PHE A 53 -2.69 -7.26 -6.21
C PHE A 53 -3.38 -7.74 -4.91
N ILE A 54 -4.30 -6.94 -4.38
CA ILE A 54 -5.09 -7.30 -3.20
C ILE A 54 -5.95 -8.54 -3.45
N LEU A 55 -6.59 -8.64 -4.63
CA LEU A 55 -7.37 -9.83 -4.99
C LEU A 55 -6.51 -11.09 -5.02
N ILE A 56 -5.33 -11.03 -5.65
CA ILE A 56 -4.39 -12.16 -5.67
C ILE A 56 -3.95 -12.52 -4.25
N ALA A 57 -3.66 -11.53 -3.41
CA ALA A 57 -3.24 -11.77 -2.02
C ALA A 57 -4.35 -12.46 -1.20
N ILE A 58 -5.60 -12.00 -1.31
CA ILE A 58 -6.74 -12.58 -0.59
C ILE A 58 -7.04 -13.99 -1.08
N LEU A 59 -7.06 -14.21 -2.41
CA LEU A 59 -7.30 -15.53 -2.99
C LEU A 59 -6.17 -16.51 -2.63
N GLY A 60 -4.91 -16.07 -2.73
CA GLY A 60 -3.74 -16.84 -2.33
C GLY A 60 -3.79 -17.22 -0.86
N LEU A 61 -4.13 -16.27 0.02
CA LEU A 61 -4.29 -16.52 1.45
C LEU A 61 -5.43 -17.49 1.74
N SER A 62 -6.56 -17.39 1.01
CA SER A 62 -7.69 -18.32 1.14
C SER A 62 -7.31 -19.76 0.77
N LEU A 63 -6.56 -19.95 -0.32
CA LEU A 63 -6.04 -21.26 -0.72
C LEU A 63 -5.06 -21.82 0.31
N LEU A 64 -4.18 -20.97 0.83
CA LEU A 64 -3.20 -21.35 1.85
C LEU A 64 -3.91 -21.75 3.16
N ALA A 65 -4.92 -20.99 3.57
CA ALA A 65 -5.72 -21.26 4.75
C ALA A 65 -6.45 -22.61 4.65
N GLN A 66 -7.03 -22.94 3.48
CA GLN A 66 -7.64 -24.24 3.24
C GLN A 66 -6.64 -25.40 3.33
N LYS A 67 -5.40 -25.21 2.83
CA LYS A 67 -4.36 -26.24 2.89
C LYS A 67 -3.74 -26.41 4.28
N MET A 68 -3.70 -25.36 5.09
CA MET A 68 -3.10 -25.39 6.43
C MET A 68 -4.00 -26.01 7.51
N GLY A 69 -5.32 -26.09 7.29
CA GLY A 69 -6.23 -26.71 8.26
C GLY A 69 -6.11 -26.10 9.66
N SER A 70 -5.85 -26.93 10.68
CA SER A 70 -5.75 -26.48 12.09
C SER A 70 -4.56 -25.55 12.38
N LEU A 71 -3.50 -25.59 11.57
CA LEU A 71 -2.31 -24.72 11.74
C LEU A 71 -2.61 -23.25 11.44
N PHE A 72 -3.63 -22.95 10.64
CA PHE A 72 -4.04 -21.57 10.37
C PHE A 72 -4.58 -20.87 11.63
N PHE A 73 -5.13 -21.64 12.57
CA PHE A 73 -5.62 -21.10 13.85
C PHE A 73 -4.47 -20.56 14.71
N ALA A 74 -3.30 -21.20 14.69
CA ALA A 74 -2.12 -20.70 15.41
C ALA A 74 -1.58 -19.40 14.80
N ILE A 75 -1.62 -19.25 13.47
CA ILE A 75 -1.20 -18.02 12.77
C ILE A 75 -2.21 -16.89 12.96
N LYS A 76 -3.51 -17.18 13.02
CA LYS A 76 -4.55 -16.15 13.20
C LYS A 76 -4.46 -15.43 14.56
N TYR A 77 -3.92 -16.10 15.58
CA TYR A 77 -3.85 -15.59 16.96
C TYR A 77 -2.45 -15.12 17.40
N LEU A 78 -1.45 -15.21 16.53
CA LEU A 78 -0.11 -14.64 16.73
C LEU A 78 -0.02 -13.28 16.04
#